data_AF-A0AAW8R5W8-F1
#
_entry.id   AF-A0AAW8R5W8-F1
#
_cell.length_a   1.000
_cell.length_b   1.000
_cell.length_c   1.000
_cell.angle_alpha   90.00
_cell.angle_beta   90.00
_cell.angle_gamma   90.00
#
_symmetry.space_group_name_H-M   'P 1'
#
loop_
_entity.id
_entity.type
_entity.pdbx_description
1 polymer ?
#
loop_
_entity_poly.entity_id
_entity_poly.type
_entity_poly.pdbx_seq_one_letter_code
_entity_poly.pdbx_strand_id
1 'polypeptide(L)'
;MFSHIMLGANDIQESKKFYDAIFAVLGCKPGVIDDKGRCFWYEKTGVFSVTKPIDGQPATHANGSTYGFAAKSTDEVDAWYQAGLENGGTACEDAPGLRNNGKVDLYLAYLRDPAGNKVCALFKP
;
A
#
# COMPACT_ATOMS: atom_id res chain seq x y z
N MET A 1 -10.42 8.88 -9.98
CA MET A 1 -11.64 8.03 -9.96
C MET A 1 -12.05 7.70 -8.53
N PHE A 2 -11.15 7.20 -7.68
CA PHE A 2 -11.48 6.91 -6.28
C PHE A 2 -11.41 8.17 -5.40
N SER A 3 -12.44 8.42 -4.60
CA SER A 3 -12.40 9.48 -3.57
C SER A 3 -11.57 9.03 -2.37
N HIS A 4 -11.76 7.79 -1.94
CA HIS A 4 -11.00 7.18 -0.86
C HIS A 4 -10.99 5.65 -0.95
N ILE A 5 -10.00 5.04 -0.30
CA ILE A 5 -9.88 3.60 -0.06
C ILE A 5 -9.62 3.40 1.43
N MET A 6 -10.32 2.44 2.04
CA MET A 6 -10.10 2.03 3.44
C MET A 6 -9.75 0.55 3.50
N LEU A 7 -8.66 0.21 4.17
CA LEU A 7 -8.30 -1.17 4.49
C LEU A 7 -8.46 -1.47 5.97
N GLY A 8 -8.80 -2.73 6.28
CA GLY A 8 -8.79 -3.21 7.65
C GLY A 8 -7.37 -3.41 8.16
N ALA A 9 -7.12 -3.01 9.40
CA ALA A 9 -5.89 -3.25 10.15
C ALA A 9 -6.20 -3.76 11.56
N ASN A 10 -5.40 -4.70 12.05
CA ASN A 10 -5.51 -5.20 13.43
C ASN A 10 -4.74 -4.30 14.41
N ASP A 11 -3.57 -3.79 13.99
CA ASP A 11 -2.78 -2.79 14.72
C ASP A 11 -2.56 -1.55 13.83
N ILE A 12 -3.08 -0.41 14.29
CA ILE A 12 -3.01 0.85 13.54
C ILE A 12 -1.61 1.43 13.53
N GLN A 13 -0.82 1.24 14.58
CA GLN A 13 0.54 1.77 14.66
C GLN A 13 1.49 0.95 13.78
N GLU A 14 1.33 -0.37 13.80
CA GLU A 14 2.08 -1.27 12.90
C GLU A 14 1.77 -0.96 11.43
N SER A 15 0.48 -0.87 11.07
CA SER A 15 0.09 -0.48 9.71
C SER A 15 0.56 0.93 9.37
N LYS A 16 0.49 1.90 10.30
CA LYS A 16 0.99 3.26 10.05
C LYS A 16 2.48 3.25 9.75
N LYS A 17 3.29 2.51 10.52
CA LYS A 17 4.74 2.39 10.28
C LYS A 17 5.02 1.86 8.86
N PHE A 18 4.32 0.79 8.47
CA PHE A 18 4.43 0.22 7.13
C PHE A 18 4.05 1.23 6.04
N TYR A 19 2.85 1.82 6.13
CA TYR A 19 2.34 2.72 5.11
C TYR A 19 3.10 4.04 5.04
N ASP A 20 3.55 4.60 6.17
CA ASP A 20 4.43 5.78 6.16
C ASP A 20 5.73 5.49 5.41
N ALA A 21 6.35 4.33 5.61
CA ALA A 21 7.61 3.98 4.94
C ALA A 21 7.44 3.89 3.42
N ILE A 22 6.44 3.13 2.95
CA ILE A 22 6.24 2.95 1.51
C ILE A 22 5.74 4.23 0.83
N PHE A 23 4.92 5.04 1.51
CA PHE A 23 4.40 6.29 0.96
C PHE A 23 5.41 7.42 0.99
N ALA A 24 6.36 7.42 1.94
CA ALA A 24 7.48 8.35 1.92
C ALA A 24 8.32 8.20 0.64
N VAL A 25 8.53 6.96 0.16
CA VAL A 25 9.21 6.69 -1.12
C VAL A 25 8.46 7.33 -2.30
N LEU A 26 7.12 7.32 -2.28
CA LEU A 26 6.28 7.91 -3.32
C LEU A 26 6.13 9.45 -3.16
N GLY A 27 6.77 10.05 -2.16
CA GLY A 27 6.75 11.48 -1.88
C GLY A 27 5.52 11.97 -1.13
N CYS A 28 4.75 11.07 -0.51
CA CYS A 28 3.58 11.41 0.29
C CYS A 28 3.95 11.85 1.71
N LYS A 29 3.06 12.62 2.34
CA LYS A 29 3.18 13.00 3.76
C LYS A 29 2.84 11.81 4.67
N PRO A 30 3.38 11.77 5.91
CA PRO A 30 3.03 10.73 6.87
C PRO A 30 1.54 10.78 7.23
N GLY A 31 1.02 9.62 7.63
CA GLY A 31 -0.40 9.46 7.96
C GLY A 31 -0.80 10.20 9.23
N VAL A 32 -2.06 10.62 9.29
CA VAL A 32 -2.64 11.29 10.46
C VAL A 32 -3.67 10.36 11.10
N ILE A 33 -3.52 10.11 12.40
CA ILE A 33 -4.49 9.33 13.18
C ILE A 33 -5.54 10.29 13.71
N ASP A 34 -6.82 9.98 13.46
CA ASP A 34 -7.94 10.76 13.99
C ASP A 34 -8.35 10.30 15.40
N ASP A 35 -9.30 11.04 16.01
CA ASP A 35 -9.82 10.74 17.34
C ASP A 35 -10.52 9.36 17.44
N LYS A 36 -10.84 8.73 16.31
CA LYS A 36 -11.44 7.40 16.23
C LYS A 36 -10.40 6.29 16.02
N GLY A 37 -9.12 6.64 16.03
CA GLY A 37 -8.01 5.70 15.85
C GLY A 37 -7.84 5.21 14.41
N ARG A 38 -8.37 5.93 13.41
CA ARG A 38 -8.19 5.61 11.99
C ARG A 38 -7.02 6.41 11.45
N CYS A 39 -6.17 5.82 10.62
CA CYS A 39 -5.02 6.52 10.03
C CYS A 39 -5.29 6.86 8.56
N PHE A 40 -5.04 8.12 8.18
CA PHE A 40 -5.32 8.65 6.85
C PHE A 40 -4.06 9.24 6.19
N TRP A 41 -3.90 8.97 4.89
CA TRP A 41 -2.92 9.60 4.01
C TRP A 41 -3.68 10.39 2.94
N TYR A 42 -3.44 11.70 2.88
CA TYR A 42 -4.17 12.62 2.04
C TYR A 42 -3.33 13.03 0.83
N GLU A 43 -3.84 12.75 -0.36
CA GLU A 43 -3.29 13.24 -1.62
C GLU A 43 -4.33 14.06 -2.38
N LYS A 44 -3.86 14.93 -3.29
CA LYS A 44 -4.76 15.76 -4.12
C LYS A 44 -5.75 14.92 -4.94
N THR A 45 -5.39 13.69 -5.25
CA THR A 45 -6.12 12.77 -6.12
C THR A 45 -7.01 11.78 -5.36
N GLY A 46 -6.92 11.71 -4.03
CA GLY A 46 -7.72 10.80 -3.21
C GLY A 46 -7.13 10.58 -1.81
N VAL A 47 -7.83 9.80 -0.99
CA VAL A 47 -7.41 9.47 0.38
C VAL A 47 -7.21 7.97 0.53
N PHE A 48 -6.07 7.56 1.08
CA PHE A 48 -5.88 6.18 1.55
C PHE A 48 -5.99 6.13 3.06
N SER A 49 -6.51 5.03 3.61
CA SER A 49 -6.65 4.90 5.05
C SER A 49 -6.66 3.46 5.53
N VAL A 50 -6.30 3.30 6.79
CA VAL A 50 -6.46 2.04 7.52
C VAL A 50 -7.30 2.26 8.77
N THR A 51 -8.10 1.26 9.12
CA THR A 51 -9.02 1.31 10.25
C THR A 51 -9.13 -0.05 10.92
N LYS A 52 -9.41 -0.07 12.23
CA LYS A 52 -9.99 -1.26 12.84
C LYS A 52 -11.39 -1.48 12.23
N PRO A 53 -11.79 -2.71 11.91
CA PRO A 53 -13.12 -2.97 11.36
C PRO A 53 -14.22 -2.46 12.28
N ILE A 54 -15.22 -1.81 11.71
CA ILE A 54 -16.30 -1.14 12.47
C ILE A 54 -17.25 -2.12 13.16
N ASP A 55 -17.31 -3.36 12.67
CA ASP A 55 -18.09 -4.46 13.26
C ASP A 55 -17.38 -5.15 14.44
N GLY A 56 -16.16 -4.70 14.76
CA GLY A 56 -15.35 -5.24 15.85
C GLY A 56 -14.72 -6.61 15.57
N GLN A 57 -14.89 -7.17 14.37
CA GLN A 57 -14.21 -8.41 13.99
C GLN A 57 -12.75 -8.16 13.61
N PRO A 58 -11.89 -9.19 13.64
CA PRO A 58 -10.52 -9.06 13.15
C PRO A 58 -10.49 -8.57 11.69
N ALA A 59 -9.52 -7.72 11.36
CA ALA A 59 -9.28 -7.35 9.99
C ALA A 59 -8.87 -8.58 9.17
N THR A 60 -9.43 -8.69 7.97
CA THR A 60 -9.12 -9.76 7.02
C THR A 60 -8.77 -9.15 5.67
N HIS A 61 -7.89 -9.83 4.93
CA HIS A 61 -7.61 -9.45 3.55
C HIS A 61 -8.68 -10.02 2.61
N ALA A 62 -9.06 -9.27 1.58
CA ALA A 62 -9.98 -9.75 0.56
C ALA A 62 -9.23 -10.56 -0.51
N ASN A 63 -9.56 -11.85 -0.66
CA ASN A 63 -8.97 -12.69 -1.72
C ASN A 63 -9.30 -12.10 -3.10
N GLY A 64 -8.29 -11.98 -3.97
CA GLY A 64 -8.40 -11.33 -5.28
C GLY A 64 -8.32 -9.80 -5.27
N SER A 65 -8.34 -9.14 -4.10
CA SER A 65 -8.15 -7.69 -4.02
C SER A 65 -6.67 -7.32 -4.10
N THR A 66 -6.37 -6.23 -4.80
CA THR A 66 -5.03 -5.65 -4.90
C THR A 66 -5.17 -4.13 -4.99
N TYR A 67 -4.41 -3.41 -4.18
CA TYR A 67 -4.43 -1.95 -4.14
C TYR A 67 -3.12 -1.41 -4.71
N GLY A 68 -3.18 -0.83 -5.91
CA GLY A 68 -2.04 -0.31 -6.64
C GLY A 68 -1.80 1.17 -6.40
N PHE A 69 -0.55 1.53 -6.10
CA PHE A 69 -0.07 2.90 -5.94
C PHE A 69 0.82 3.26 -7.14
N ALA A 70 0.64 4.47 -7.66
CA ALA A 70 1.39 4.94 -8.82
C ALA A 70 2.78 5.40 -8.39
N ALA A 71 3.80 4.81 -9.01
CA ALA A 71 5.19 5.25 -8.94
C ALA A 71 5.57 6.01 -10.22
N LYS A 72 6.67 6.75 -10.17
CA LYS A 72 7.18 7.62 -11.26
C LYS A 72 8.41 7.06 -11.95
N SER A 73 9.01 5.99 -11.41
CA SER A 73 10.17 5.32 -11.99
C SER A 73 10.26 3.87 -11.52
N THR A 74 11.09 3.07 -12.19
CA THR A 74 11.46 1.73 -11.72
C THR A 74 12.16 1.78 -10.36
N ASP A 75 13.02 2.79 -10.15
CA ASP A 75 13.74 2.99 -8.89
C ASP A 75 12.80 3.27 -7.72
N GLU A 76 11.72 4.04 -7.93
CA GLU A 76 10.69 4.24 -6.89
C GLU A 76 9.98 2.92 -6.55
N VAL A 77 9.72 2.06 -7.55
CA VAL A 77 9.08 0.75 -7.32
C VAL A 77 10.01 -0.17 -6.51
N ASP A 78 11.30 -0.21 -6.84
CA ASP A 78 12.29 -1.00 -6.13
C ASP A 78 12.48 -0.50 -4.68
N ALA A 79 12.59 0.82 -4.49
CA ALA A 79 12.71 1.44 -3.18
C ALA A 79 11.43 1.22 -2.34
N TRP A 80 10.25 1.29 -2.95
CA TRP A 80 8.97 1.03 -2.30
C TRP A 80 8.91 -0.40 -1.78
N TYR A 81 9.39 -1.35 -2.57
CA TYR A 81 9.43 -2.77 -2.20
C TYR A 81 10.35 -3.01 -1.00
N GLN A 82 11.58 -2.45 -1.03
CA GLN A 82 12.52 -2.59 0.09
C GLN A 82 11.99 -1.93 1.37
N ALA A 83 11.49 -0.69 1.27
CA ALA A 83 10.93 0.03 2.41
C ALA A 83 9.78 -0.75 3.06
N GLY A 84 8.93 -1.39 2.27
CA GLY A 84 7.83 -2.21 2.77
C GLY A 84 8.32 -3.45 3.51
N LEU A 85 9.30 -4.19 2.97
CA LEU A 85 9.88 -5.36 3.63
C LEU A 85 10.55 -5.01 4.96
N GLU A 86 11.28 -3.89 5.02
CA GLU A 86 11.96 -3.42 6.24
C GLU A 86 10.98 -2.95 7.34
N ASN A 87 9.73 -2.63 6.96
CA ASN A 87 8.74 -2.01 7.86
C ASN A 87 7.50 -2.88 8.08
N GLY A 88 7.64 -4.21 8.00
CA GLY A 88 6.62 -5.18 8.43
C GLY A 88 5.76 -5.74 7.30
N GLY A 89 6.01 -5.34 6.05
CA GLY A 89 5.43 -5.98 4.88
C GLY A 89 6.10 -7.32 4.58
N THR A 90 5.42 -8.15 3.78
CA THR A 90 5.96 -9.43 3.33
C THR A 90 5.87 -9.58 1.81
N ALA A 91 6.89 -10.21 1.21
CA ALA A 91 6.88 -10.58 -0.19
C ALA A 91 5.75 -11.58 -0.46
N CYS A 92 4.99 -11.39 -1.54
CA CYS A 92 3.85 -12.26 -1.85
C CYS A 92 3.77 -12.73 -3.31
N GLU A 93 4.68 -12.25 -4.17
CA GLU A 93 4.86 -12.67 -5.56
C GLU A 93 6.35 -12.59 -5.92
N ASP A 94 6.65 -12.77 -7.20
CA ASP A 94 7.96 -12.52 -7.80
C ASP A 94 8.52 -11.14 -7.42
N ALA A 95 9.85 -11.04 -7.42
CA ALA A 95 10.58 -9.80 -7.17
C ALA A 95 10.15 -8.65 -8.12
N PRO A 96 10.40 -7.39 -7.73
CA PRO A 96 10.16 -6.23 -8.58
C PRO A 96 10.70 -6.43 -9.99
N GLY A 97 9.92 -6.04 -10.99
CA GLY A 97 10.38 -6.16 -12.37
C GLY A 97 9.33 -5.88 -13.43
N LEU A 98 9.80 -5.92 -14.67
CA LEU A 98 8.97 -5.74 -15.85
C LEU A 98 8.00 -6.91 -16.01
N ARG A 99 6.75 -6.59 -16.34
CA ARG A 99 5.70 -7.51 -16.73
C ARG A 99 5.11 -7.02 -18.06
N ASN A 100 5.25 -7.84 -19.08
CA ASN A 100 4.69 -7.60 -20.41
C ASN A 100 3.49 -8.53 -20.60
N ASN A 101 2.32 -7.96 -20.90
CA ASN A 101 1.10 -8.73 -21.19
C ASN A 101 0.72 -8.73 -22.69
N GLY A 102 1.70 -8.45 -23.56
CA GLY A 102 1.54 -8.31 -25.00
C GLY A 102 0.95 -6.96 -25.46
N LYS A 103 0.50 -6.10 -24.53
CA LYS A 103 -0.10 -4.79 -24.85
C LYS A 103 0.52 -3.63 -24.11
N VAL A 104 0.98 -3.86 -22.88
CA VAL A 104 1.55 -2.83 -22.01
C VAL A 104 2.74 -3.42 -21.25
N ASP A 105 3.80 -2.62 -21.18
CA ASP A 105 4.91 -2.83 -20.27
C ASP A 105 4.60 -2.13 -18.93
N LEU A 106 4.64 -2.91 -17.85
CA LEU A 106 4.43 -2.42 -16.49
C LEU A 106 5.61 -2.88 -15.63
N TYR A 107 6.20 -1.97 -14.86
CA TYR A 107 7.14 -2.33 -13.82
C TYR A 107 6.40 -2.39 -12.49
N LEU A 108 6.41 -3.56 -11.85
CA LEU A 108 5.53 -3.88 -10.73
C LEU A 108 6.32 -4.47 -9.57
N ALA A 109 5.89 -4.12 -8.36
CA ALA A 109 6.25 -4.82 -7.13
C ALA A 109 5.00 -5.08 -6.29
N TYR A 110 4.98 -6.17 -5.54
CA TYR A 110 3.85 -6.57 -4.70
C TYR A 110 4.30 -6.92 -3.30
N LEU A 111 3.51 -6.48 -2.31
CA LEU A 111 3.68 -6.84 -0.92
C LEU A 111 2.32 -7.18 -0.29
N ARG A 112 2.36 -7.90 0.82
CA ARG A 112 1.28 -7.87 1.81
C ARG A 112 1.65 -6.90 2.91
N ASP A 113 0.69 -6.06 3.30
CA ASP A 113 0.80 -5.23 4.50
C ASP A 113 0.74 -6.11 5.77
N PRO A 114 0.93 -5.54 6.98
CA PRO A 114 0.87 -6.30 8.24
C PRO A 114 -0.47 -7.00 8.51
N ALA A 115 -1.57 -6.55 7.91
CA ALA A 115 -2.89 -7.16 8.01
C ALA A 115 -3.16 -8.18 6.87
N GLY A 116 -2.17 -8.44 6.01
CA GLY A 116 -2.25 -9.37 4.89
C GLY A 116 -2.88 -8.80 3.62
N ASN A 117 -3.27 -7.52 3.59
CA ASN A 117 -3.81 -6.86 2.40
C ASN A 117 -2.75 -6.79 1.30
N LYS A 118 -3.10 -7.24 0.09
CA LYS A 118 -2.18 -7.19 -1.04
C LYS A 118 -2.13 -5.77 -1.62
N VAL A 119 -0.93 -5.19 -1.61
CA VAL A 119 -0.62 -3.86 -2.15
C VAL A 119 0.42 -3.95 -3.26
N CYS A 120 0.45 -2.96 -4.13
CA CYS A 120 1.32 -2.92 -5.30
C CYS A 120 1.87 -1.52 -5.54
N ALA A 121 3.13 -1.41 -5.96
CA ALA A 121 3.63 -0.23 -6.65
C ALA A 121 3.69 -0.51 -8.16
N LEU A 122 3.20 0.43 -8.95
CA LEU A 122 3.11 0.33 -10.41
C LEU A 122 3.72 1.55 -11.06
N PHE A 123 4.68 1.31 -11.94
CA PHE A 123 5.17 2.29 -12.90
C PHE A 123 4.86 1.82 -14.32
N LYS A 124 4.32 2.73 -15.14
CA LYS A 124 4.10 2.52 -16.57
C LYS A 124 5.08 3.43 -17.31
N PRO A 125 6.12 2.87 -17.95
CA PRO A 125 7.06 3.61 -18.78
C PRO A 125 6.37 4.34 -19.95
#